data_AF-A0A9X5RRP3-F1
#
_entry.id   AF-A0A9X5RRP3-F1
#
_cell.length_a   1.000
_cell.length_b   1.000
_cell.length_c   1.000
_cell.angle_alpha   90.00
_cell.angle_beta   90.00
_cell.angle_gamma   90.00
#
_symmetry.space_group_name_H-M   'P 1'
#
loop_
_entity.id
_entity.type
_entity.pdbx_description
1 polymer ?
#
loop_
_entity_poly.entity_id
_entity_poly.type
_entity_poly.pdbx_seq_one_letter_code
_entity_poly.pdbx_strand_id
1 'polypeptide(L)'
;MVAQFIRIESKFGQWYAKIFNFETNGVQIIRCDKILSIEETSNTNSKNLEELLSYLTNFHRKPDAIDFSVIVNQKGKDIFDKENYPSMRIQKENENYSITGYFNKQEVEFISSYFLNFGETIISIQPVMLKELIYNKVLSIKQHLTSLR
;
A
#
# COMPACT_ATOMS: atom_id res chain seq x y z
N MET A 1 -16.95 16.63 -9.53
CA MET A 1 -15.58 16.58 -8.97
C MET A 1 -14.93 17.93 -9.13
N VAL A 2 -14.80 18.67 -8.03
CA VAL A 2 -13.88 19.82 -7.94
C VAL A 2 -12.56 19.35 -7.37
N ALA A 3 -11.46 19.66 -8.03
CA ALA A 3 -10.15 19.15 -7.67
C ALA A 3 -9.03 20.16 -7.93
N GLN A 4 -7.94 20.05 -7.16
CA GLN A 4 -6.71 20.81 -7.37
C GLN A 4 -5.55 19.83 -7.63
N PHE A 5 -4.83 20.01 -8.73
CA PHE A 5 -3.69 19.15 -9.10
C PHE A 5 -2.50 19.40 -8.18
N ILE A 6 -1.85 18.33 -7.73
CA ILE A 6 -0.68 18.38 -6.84
C ILE A 6 0.58 17.91 -7.57
N ARG A 7 0.50 16.77 -8.25
CA ARG A 7 1.64 16.16 -8.97
C ARG A 7 1.16 15.29 -10.12
N ILE A 8 1.93 15.24 -11.19
CA ILE A 8 1.75 14.31 -12.30
C ILE A 8 2.94 13.34 -12.32
N GLU A 9 2.68 12.05 -12.49
CA GLU A 9 3.68 10.99 -12.51
C GLU A 9 3.36 9.93 -13.57
N SER A 10 4.39 9.27 -14.11
CA SER A 10 4.24 8.19 -15.09
C SER A 10 4.66 6.85 -14.49
N LYS A 11 3.84 5.80 -14.66
CA LYS A 11 4.16 4.43 -14.26
C LYS A 11 3.59 3.44 -15.29
N PHE A 12 4.37 2.43 -15.68
CA PHE A 12 3.94 1.39 -16.64
C PHE A 12 3.31 1.95 -17.94
N GLY A 13 3.92 3.00 -18.50
CA GLY A 13 3.45 3.63 -19.75
C GLY A 13 2.17 4.46 -19.61
N GLN A 14 1.67 4.70 -18.39
CA GLN A 14 0.47 5.47 -18.12
C GLN A 14 0.80 6.71 -17.29
N TRP A 15 0.04 7.80 -17.51
CA TRP A 15 0.13 9.05 -16.76
C TRP A 15 -0.96 9.11 -15.69
N TYR A 16 -0.54 9.45 -14.47
CA TYR A 16 -1.41 9.60 -13.31
C TYR A 16 -1.25 11.00 -12.72
N ALA A 17 -2.35 11.58 -12.27
CA ALA A 17 -2.36 12.82 -11.50
C ALA A 17 -2.78 12.53 -10.05
N LYS A 18 -1.98 13.03 -9.10
CA LYS A 18 -2.38 13.18 -7.71
C LYS A 18 -3.12 14.51 -7.60
N ILE A 19 -4.39 14.43 -7.24
CA ILE A 19 -5.26 15.59 -7.06
C ILE A 19 -5.73 15.65 -5.60
N PHE A 20 -5.99 16.84 -5.08
CA PHE A 20 -6.81 17.03 -3.91
C PHE A 20 -8.27 17.13 -4.35
N ASN A 21 -9.11 16.20 -3.93
CA ASN A 21 -10.54 16.20 -4.22
C ASN A 21 -11.28 16.95 -3.09
N PHE A 22 -11.92 18.07 -3.43
CA PHE A 22 -12.62 18.90 -2.44
C PHE A 22 -13.91 18.26 -1.92
N GLU A 23 -14.51 17.32 -2.66
CA GLU A 23 -15.73 16.62 -2.23
C GLU A 23 -15.42 15.57 -1.16
N THR A 24 -14.28 14.87 -1.27
CA THR A 24 -13.86 13.84 -0.32
C THR A 24 -12.86 14.34 0.73
N ASN A 25 -12.41 15.60 0.59
CA ASN A 25 -11.41 16.23 1.44
C ASN A 25 -10.11 15.40 1.57
N GLY A 26 -9.64 14.86 0.44
CA GLY A 26 -8.49 13.96 0.43
C GLY A 26 -7.81 13.83 -0.93
N VAL A 27 -6.62 13.23 -0.93
CA VAL A 27 -5.86 12.99 -2.17
C VAL A 27 -6.44 11.78 -2.91
N GLN A 28 -6.60 11.93 -4.22
CA GLN A 28 -7.02 10.88 -5.12
C GLN A 28 -6.02 10.78 -6.29
N ILE A 29 -5.76 9.55 -6.73
CA ILE A 29 -4.96 9.30 -7.93
C ILE A 29 -5.94 9.05 -9.07
N ILE A 30 -5.85 9.85 -10.13
CA ILE A 30 -6.64 9.68 -11.35
C ILE A 30 -5.73 9.40 -12.53
N ARG A 31 -6.22 8.61 -13.48
CA ARG A 31 -5.55 8.38 -14.77
C ARG A 31 -5.82 9.54 -15.69
N CYS A 32 -4.76 10.15 -16.23
CA CYS A 32 -4.90 11.30 -17.12
C CYS A 32 -5.65 10.94 -18.41
N ASP A 33 -5.46 9.71 -18.93
CA ASP A 33 -6.16 9.21 -20.12
C ASP A 33 -7.66 8.93 -19.91
N LYS A 34 -8.15 9.04 -18.67
CA LYS A 34 -9.57 8.90 -18.32
C LYS A 34 -10.27 10.25 -18.07
N ILE A 35 -9.54 11.36 -18.17
CA ILE A 35 -10.11 12.70 -18.04
C ILE A 35 -10.78 13.06 -19.37
N LEU A 36 -12.09 13.31 -19.33
CA LEU A 36 -12.88 13.68 -20.52
C LEU A 36 -12.84 15.19 -20.80
N SER A 37 -12.84 16.01 -19.74
CA SER A 37 -12.75 17.48 -19.83
C SER A 37 -12.19 18.05 -18.52
N ILE A 38 -11.67 19.28 -18.60
CA ILE A 38 -11.21 20.08 -17.45
C ILE A 38 -11.73 21.50 -17.66
N GLU A 39 -12.37 22.06 -16.63
CA GLU A 39 -12.83 23.44 -16.60
C GLU A 39 -12.34 24.10 -15.31
N GLU A 40 -11.89 25.36 -15.41
CA GLU A 40 -11.50 26.15 -14.23
C GLU A 40 -12.74 26.53 -13.42
N THR A 41 -12.61 26.58 -12.09
CA THR A 41 -13.69 27.00 -11.21
C THR A 41 -13.17 27.88 -10.09
N SER A 42 -13.97 28.90 -9.74
CA SER A 42 -13.76 29.77 -8.58
C SER A 42 -14.66 29.39 -7.40
N ASN A 43 -15.35 28.25 -7.46
CA ASN A 43 -16.32 27.83 -6.44
C ASN A 43 -15.64 27.32 -5.14
N THR A 44 -14.33 27.14 -5.15
CA THR A 44 -13.53 26.67 -4.01
C THR A 44 -12.24 27.47 -3.91
N ASN A 45 -11.84 27.84 -2.69
CA ASN A 45 -10.54 28.46 -2.46
C ASN A 45 -9.43 27.45 -2.70
N SER A 46 -8.48 27.79 -3.56
CA SER A 46 -7.28 26.99 -3.78
C SER A 46 -6.48 26.86 -2.50
N LYS A 47 -6.01 25.65 -2.21
CA LYS A 47 -5.04 25.40 -1.14
C LYS A 47 -3.65 25.82 -1.60
N ASN A 48 -2.81 26.26 -0.66
CA ASN A 48 -1.43 26.58 -0.99
C ASN A 48 -0.61 25.29 -1.23
N LEU A 49 0.54 25.42 -1.89
CA LEU A 49 1.36 24.27 -2.26
C LEU A 49 1.86 23.47 -1.06
N GLU A 50 2.26 24.13 0.03
CA GLU A 50 2.76 23.46 1.24
C GLU A 50 1.67 22.59 1.89
N GLU A 51 0.45 23.11 1.99
CA GLU A 51 -0.72 22.38 2.46
C GLU A 51 -1.00 21.18 1.55
N LEU A 52 -0.99 21.36 0.22
CA LEU A 52 -1.20 20.25 -0.73
C LEU A 52 -0.14 19.15 -0.59
N LEU A 53 1.13 19.54 -0.48
CA LEU A 53 2.25 18.60 -0.32
C LEU A 53 2.15 17.85 1.02
N SER A 54 1.65 18.50 2.07
CA SER A 54 1.44 17.85 3.37
C SER A 54 0.49 16.66 3.30
N TYR A 55 -0.54 16.72 2.44
CA TYR A 55 -1.46 15.60 2.24
C TYR A 55 -0.79 14.41 1.54
N LEU A 56 0.21 14.65 0.68
CA LEU A 56 0.90 13.57 -0.03
C LEU A 56 1.67 12.64 0.91
N THR A 57 2.09 13.13 2.07
CA THR A 57 2.89 12.37 3.03
C THR A 57 2.10 11.23 3.67
N ASN A 58 0.78 11.42 3.85
CA ASN A 58 -0.06 10.49 4.63
C ASN A 58 -1.30 10.00 3.90
N PHE A 59 -1.62 10.43 2.67
CA PHE A 59 -2.91 10.10 2.06
C PHE A 59 -3.16 8.60 1.83
N HIS A 60 -2.08 7.82 1.69
CA HIS A 60 -2.17 6.36 1.56
C HIS A 60 -2.52 5.68 2.88
N ARG A 61 -2.18 6.27 4.04
CA ARG A 61 -2.44 5.70 5.36
C ARG A 61 -3.77 6.19 5.90
N LYS A 62 -4.75 5.30 6.02
CA LYS A 62 -6.02 5.60 6.68
C LYS A 62 -5.83 5.66 8.21
N PRO A 63 -6.69 6.39 8.94
CA PRO A 63 -6.58 6.50 10.40
C PRO A 63 -6.63 5.15 11.14
N ASP A 64 -7.27 4.16 10.54
CA ASP A 64 -7.41 2.80 11.06
C ASP A 64 -6.47 1.79 10.38
N ALA A 65 -5.40 2.28 9.73
CA ALA A 65 -4.33 1.45 9.22
C ALA A 65 -3.61 0.72 10.36
N ILE A 66 -3.19 -0.51 10.07
CA ILE A 66 -2.55 -1.40 11.02
C ILE A 66 -1.07 -1.45 10.69
N ASP A 67 -0.24 -1.03 11.64
CA ASP A 67 1.22 -1.20 11.55
C ASP A 67 1.60 -2.67 11.75
N PHE A 68 2.66 -3.10 11.08
CA PHE A 68 3.20 -4.44 11.22
C PHE A 68 4.73 -4.44 11.23
N SER A 69 5.29 -5.54 11.76
CA SER A 69 6.70 -5.88 11.69
C SER A 69 6.86 -7.37 11.40
N VAL A 70 7.69 -7.72 10.42
CA VAL A 70 8.00 -9.10 10.06
C VAL A 70 9.51 -9.27 10.00
N ILE A 71 10.05 -10.17 10.81
CA ILE A 71 11.47 -10.52 10.77
C ILE A 71 11.67 -11.65 9.78
N VAL A 72 12.64 -11.51 8.89
CA VAL A 72 13.00 -12.49 7.86
C VAL A 72 14.51 -12.73 7.81
N ASN A 73 14.91 -13.88 7.31
CA ASN A 73 16.32 -14.16 7.03
C ASN A 73 16.78 -13.52 5.70
N GLN A 74 18.03 -13.78 5.30
CA GLN A 74 18.59 -13.27 4.05
C GLN A 74 17.76 -13.61 2.80
N LYS A 75 17.20 -14.82 2.69
CA LYS A 75 16.36 -15.19 1.54
C LYS A 75 15.07 -14.38 1.49
N GLY A 76 14.50 -14.07 2.66
CA GLY A 76 13.32 -13.19 2.73
C GLY A 76 13.64 -11.75 2.32
N LYS A 77 14.85 -11.24 2.62
CA LYS A 77 15.32 -9.95 2.09
C LYS A 77 15.36 -9.96 0.56
N ASP A 78 15.87 -11.04 -0.04
CA ASP A 78 15.97 -11.15 -1.50
C ASP A 78 14.58 -11.17 -2.17
N ILE A 79 13.54 -11.66 -1.48
CA ILE A 79 12.13 -11.57 -1.92
C ILE A 79 11.64 -10.12 -1.82
N PHE A 80 11.89 -9.45 -0.69
CA PHE A 80 11.50 -8.05 -0.48
C PHE A 80 12.11 -7.11 -1.53
N ASP A 81 13.39 -7.27 -1.86
CA ASP A 81 14.07 -6.40 -2.83
C ASP A 81 13.44 -6.47 -4.24
N LYS A 82 12.77 -7.59 -4.58
CA LYS A 82 12.11 -7.78 -5.88
C LYS A 82 10.70 -7.19 -5.92
N GLU A 83 9.97 -7.23 -4.80
CA GLU A 83 8.52 -6.99 -4.77
C GLU A 83 8.07 -6.09 -3.60
N ASN A 84 8.83 -5.05 -3.26
CA ASN A 84 8.45 -4.17 -2.16
C ASN A 84 7.30 -3.20 -2.50
N TYR A 85 6.58 -2.80 -1.44
CA TYR A 85 5.54 -1.78 -1.52
C TYR A 85 6.00 -0.44 -0.93
N PRO A 86 5.49 0.70 -1.45
CA PRO A 86 5.87 2.02 -0.94
C PRO A 86 5.57 2.25 0.55
N SER A 87 4.60 1.53 1.12
CA SER A 87 4.28 1.60 2.56
C SER A 87 5.27 0.85 3.45
N MET A 88 6.24 0.14 2.86
CA MET A 88 7.15 -0.75 3.58
C MET A 88 8.58 -0.25 3.55
N ARG A 89 9.33 -0.63 4.58
CA ARG A 89 10.77 -0.41 4.70
C ARG A 89 11.39 -1.69 5.25
N ILE A 90 12.64 -1.92 4.88
CA ILE A 90 13.44 -3.03 5.40
C ILE A 90 14.68 -2.46 6.06
N GLN A 91 15.03 -2.98 7.24
CA GLN A 91 16.24 -2.63 7.96
C GLN A 91 16.97 -3.90 8.39
N LYS A 92 18.30 -3.86 8.43
CA LYS A 92 19.10 -4.98 8.93
C LYS A 92 19.07 -4.98 10.45
N GLU A 93 18.76 -6.12 11.06
CA GLU A 93 18.76 -6.35 12.50
C GLU A 93 19.60 -7.59 12.80
N ASN A 94 20.86 -7.38 13.22
CA ASN A 94 21.84 -8.44 13.45
C ASN A 94 22.05 -9.32 12.19
N GLU A 95 21.73 -10.62 12.29
CA GLU A 95 21.82 -11.60 11.20
C GLU A 95 20.56 -11.64 10.33
N ASN A 96 19.49 -10.93 10.73
CA ASN A 96 18.19 -10.94 10.09
C ASN A 96 17.82 -9.55 9.55
N TYR A 97 16.62 -9.46 8.98
CA TYR A 97 16.05 -8.23 8.44
C TYR A 97 14.64 -8.02 8.97
N SER A 98 14.32 -6.79 9.31
CA SER A 98 13.03 -6.36 9.82
C SER A 98 12.30 -5.55 8.77
N ILE A 99 11.19 -6.10 8.29
CA ILE A 99 10.28 -5.45 7.36
C ILE A 99 9.20 -4.77 8.19
N THR A 100 9.13 -3.45 8.12
CA THR A 100 8.13 -2.63 8.82
C THR A 100 7.28 -1.89 7.82
N GLY A 101 6.01 -1.66 8.17
CA GLY A 101 5.09 -0.91 7.32
C GLY A 101 3.70 -0.86 7.92
N TYR A 102 2.74 -0.48 7.09
CA TYR A 102 1.32 -0.51 7.42
C TYR A 102 0.49 -1.05 6.26
N PHE A 103 -0.71 -1.52 6.57
CA PHE A 103 -1.77 -1.77 5.60
C PHE A 103 -3.09 -1.20 6.09
N ASN A 104 -3.91 -0.74 5.16
CA ASN A 104 -5.28 -0.32 5.43
C ASN A 104 -6.17 -1.56 5.52
N LYS A 105 -7.33 -1.47 6.20
CA LYS A 105 -8.25 -2.62 6.34
C LYS A 105 -8.70 -3.24 5.02
N GLN A 106 -8.81 -2.44 3.97
CA GLN A 106 -9.17 -2.90 2.63
C GLN A 106 -8.06 -3.71 1.95
N GLU A 107 -6.83 -3.64 2.47
CA GLU A 107 -5.63 -4.30 1.94
C GLU A 107 -5.28 -5.60 2.70
N VAL A 108 -6.16 -6.07 3.60
CA VAL A 108 -5.97 -7.31 4.39
C VAL A 108 -5.70 -8.54 3.52
N GLU A 109 -6.47 -8.69 2.45
CA GLU A 109 -6.34 -9.81 1.52
C GLU A 109 -5.00 -9.76 0.75
N PHE A 110 -4.56 -8.54 0.45
CA PHE A 110 -3.33 -8.29 -0.26
C PHE A 110 -2.10 -8.54 0.61
N ILE A 111 -2.07 -7.99 1.83
CA ILE A 111 -0.92 -8.13 2.73
C ILE A 111 -0.71 -9.59 3.15
N SER A 112 -1.80 -10.35 3.36
CA SER A 112 -1.72 -11.78 3.67
C SER A 112 -1.17 -12.58 2.48
N SER A 113 -1.62 -12.31 1.24
CA SER A 113 -1.05 -12.92 0.03
C SER A 113 0.42 -12.60 -0.15
N TYR A 114 0.81 -11.34 0.06
CA TYR A 114 2.20 -10.92 -0.09
C TYR A 114 3.13 -11.71 0.82
N PHE A 115 2.79 -11.83 2.11
CA PHE A 115 3.62 -12.57 3.06
C PHE A 115 3.58 -14.09 2.86
N LEU A 116 2.60 -14.64 2.14
CA LEU A 116 2.67 -16.06 1.73
C LEU A 116 3.88 -16.34 0.85
N ASN A 117 4.30 -15.40 0.00
CA ASN A 117 5.47 -15.57 -0.87
C ASN A 117 6.78 -15.73 -0.09
N PHE A 118 6.82 -15.27 1.17
CA PHE A 118 7.99 -15.39 2.03
C PHE A 118 8.10 -16.77 2.67
N GLY A 119 6.99 -17.51 2.81
CA GLY A 119 6.97 -18.87 3.35
C GLY A 119 7.83 -19.05 4.61
N GLU A 120 8.71 -20.04 4.59
CA GLU A 120 9.59 -20.40 5.72
C GLU A 120 10.75 -19.42 5.94
N THR A 121 10.90 -18.38 5.12
CA THR A 121 11.91 -17.32 5.37
C THR A 121 11.52 -16.39 6.51
N ILE A 122 10.22 -16.39 6.88
CA ILE A 122 9.69 -15.63 8.00
C ILE A 122 10.14 -16.25 9.32
N ILE A 123 10.70 -15.41 10.19
CA ILE A 123 11.14 -15.76 11.54
C ILE A 123 10.09 -15.34 12.56
N SER A 124 9.51 -14.15 12.42
CA SER A 124 8.45 -13.67 13.30
C SER A 124 7.53 -12.67 12.60
N ILE A 125 6.28 -12.57 13.10
CA ILE A 125 5.26 -11.66 12.58
C ILE A 125 4.59 -10.95 13.76
N GLN A 126 4.43 -9.64 13.64
CA GLN A 126 3.60 -8.79 14.49
C GLN A 126 2.75 -7.86 13.61
N PRO A 127 1.49 -7.59 13.96
CA PRO A 127 0.75 -8.13 15.10
C PRO A 127 0.31 -9.58 14.89
N VAL A 128 -0.09 -10.27 15.97
CA VAL A 128 -0.62 -11.65 15.93
C VAL A 128 -1.75 -11.83 14.91
N MET A 129 -2.62 -10.83 14.79
CA MET A 129 -3.69 -10.82 13.78
C MET A 129 -3.15 -11.00 12.34
N LEU A 130 -2.02 -10.40 11.98
CA LEU A 130 -1.43 -10.60 10.65
C LEU A 130 -0.98 -12.05 10.44
N LYS A 131 -0.41 -12.68 11.47
CA LYS A 131 -0.05 -14.10 11.44
C LYS A 131 -1.28 -14.98 11.22
N GLU A 132 -2.39 -14.70 11.90
CA GLU A 132 -3.65 -15.43 11.76
C GLU A 132 -4.24 -15.30 10.34
N LEU A 133 -4.18 -14.10 9.75
CA LEU A 133 -4.62 -13.88 8.37
C LEU A 133 -3.84 -14.74 7.37
N ILE A 134 -2.51 -14.76 7.49
CA ILE A 134 -1.64 -15.58 6.63
C ILE A 134 -1.95 -17.07 6.84
N TYR A 135 -2.07 -17.51 8.10
CA TYR A 135 -2.37 -18.90 8.45
C TYR A 135 -3.72 -19.37 7.87
N ASN A 136 -4.78 -18.59 8.04
CA ASN A 136 -6.10 -18.91 7.50
C ASN A 136 -6.08 -19.03 5.98
N LYS A 137 -5.23 -18.23 5.32
CA LYS A 137 -5.05 -18.30 3.88
C LYS A 137 -4.34 -19.57 3.43
N VAL A 138 -3.30 -19.99 4.14
CA VAL A 138 -2.67 -21.32 3.91
C VAL A 138 -3.69 -22.44 4.06
N LEU A 139 -4.54 -22.40 5.09
CA LEU A 139 -5.59 -23.41 5.28
C LEU A 139 -6.61 -23.42 4.13
N SER A 140 -7.04 -22.25 3.66
CA SER A 140 -7.95 -22.13 2.52
C SER A 140 -7.32 -22.72 1.24
N ILE A 141 -6.05 -22.38 0.97
CA ILE A 141 -5.30 -22.94 -0.18
C ILE A 141 -5.19 -24.46 -0.05
N LYS A 142 -4.82 -24.97 1.13
CA LYS A 142 -4.74 -26.42 1.38
C LYS A 142 -6.07 -27.11 1.12
N GLN A 143 -7.18 -26.57 1.63
CA GLN A 143 -8.53 -27.11 1.42
C GLN A 143 -8.89 -27.15 -0.07
N HIS A 144 -8.62 -26.06 -0.79
CA HIS A 144 -8.84 -25.99 -2.23
C HIS A 144 -8.03 -27.05 -2.98
N LEU A 145 -6.72 -27.13 -2.73
CA LEU A 145 -5.84 -28.11 -3.40
C LEU A 145 -6.26 -29.56 -3.11
N THR A 146 -6.75 -29.83 -1.90
CA THR A 146 -7.24 -31.16 -1.51
C THR A 146 -8.57 -31.51 -2.18
N SER A 147 -9.36 -30.53 -2.62
CA SER A 147 -10.64 -30.78 -3.30
C SER A 147 -10.52 -30.92 -4.82
N LEU A 148 -9.35 -30.59 -5.38
CA LEU A 148 -9.05 -30.82 -6.79
C LEU A 148 -8.93 -32.33 -7.06
N ARG A 149 -9.56 -32.79 -8.13
CA ARG A 149 -9.53 -34.18 -8.61
C ARG A 149 -8.45 -34.39 -9.65
#